data_AF-A0A5S5DQ13-F1
#
_entry.id   AF-A0A5S5DQ13-F1
#
_cell.length_a   1.000
_cell.length_b   1.000
_cell.length_c   1.000
_cell.angle_alpha   90.00
_cell.angle_beta   90.00
_cell.angle_gamma   90.00
#
_symmetry.space_group_name_H-M   'P 1'
#
loop_
_entity.id
_entity.type
_entity.pdbx_description
1 polymer ?
#
loop_
_entity_poly.entity_id
_entity_poly.type
_entity_poly.pdbx_seq_one_letter_code
_entity_poly.pdbx_strand_id
1 'polypeptide(L)'
;MTYQDKIYVIGAFTGEFPHEIPVPNIYIYDPANDTWTEGAEIPESRRRGAAGVVVHNGKFYLAGGAKDGHWGDNSNNFDEYDPETGKWTVLPDMPRVRDHFQAVVVNNKFYATAGRKSLIKENKGFELTYGEVDVFDFNSGKWTTLPKEFDLPTQRAGNATINYGNGFIVVGGESSKQIKAHNEVEYFDPEKGWKLLNRLTKGRHGTQVVRINNTYYVAAGCAHRGGSPELNDIEVISLDDKN
;
A
#
# COMPACT_ATOMS: atom_id res chain seq x y z
N MET A 1 -4.16 7.09 -6.13
CA MET A 1 -2.89 7.28 -6.87
C MET A 1 -3.03 8.49 -7.78
N THR A 2 -1.97 9.26 -8.06
CA THR A 2 -2.05 10.41 -8.99
C THR A 2 -1.40 10.07 -10.33
N TYR A 3 -2.05 10.43 -11.44
CA TYR A 3 -1.52 10.29 -12.79
C TYR A 3 -2.12 11.37 -13.69
N GLN A 4 -1.29 12.06 -14.48
CA GLN A 4 -1.71 13.15 -15.39
C GLN A 4 -2.68 14.14 -14.72
N ASP A 5 -2.28 14.68 -13.56
CA ASP A 5 -3.04 15.64 -12.75
C ASP A 5 -4.42 15.17 -12.23
N LYS A 6 -4.73 13.89 -12.38
CA LYS A 6 -5.96 13.25 -11.88
C LYS A 6 -5.68 12.29 -10.74
N ILE A 7 -6.70 12.02 -9.94
CA ILE A 7 -6.66 11.03 -8.85
C ILE A 7 -7.41 9.78 -9.30
N TYR A 8 -6.70 8.65 -9.29
CA TYR A 8 -7.22 7.34 -9.62
C TYR A 8 -7.45 6.52 -8.35
N VAL A 9 -8.65 5.95 -8.26
CA VAL A 9 -9.05 4.93 -7.29
C VAL A 9 -9.16 3.60 -8.05
N ILE A 10 -8.29 2.67 -7.73
CA ILE A 10 -8.14 1.38 -8.41
C ILE A 10 -7.89 0.30 -7.35
N GLY A 11 -8.59 -0.83 -7.45
CA GLY A 11 -8.48 -1.91 -6.47
C GLY A 11 -8.92 -1.49 -5.06
N ALA A 12 -10.05 -0.80 -4.96
CA ALA A 12 -10.64 -0.36 -3.70
C ALA A 12 -11.76 -1.30 -3.22
N PHE A 13 -12.15 -1.13 -1.95
CA PHE A 13 -13.27 -1.82 -1.33
C PHE A 13 -14.46 -0.88 -1.12
N THR A 14 -15.66 -1.47 -1.04
CA THR A 14 -16.89 -0.84 -0.56
C THR A 14 -17.64 -1.81 0.36
N GLY A 15 -18.65 -1.34 1.08
CA GLY A 15 -19.44 -2.16 2.01
C GLY A 15 -18.86 -2.23 3.42
N GLU A 16 -19.29 -3.23 4.18
CA GLU A 16 -19.05 -3.31 5.63
C GLU A 16 -18.03 -4.38 6.00
N PHE A 17 -17.28 -4.10 7.06
CA PHE A 17 -16.37 -5.04 7.68
C PHE A 17 -17.12 -6.27 8.23
N PRO A 18 -16.60 -7.51 8.08
CA PRO A 18 -15.32 -7.89 7.47
C PRO A 18 -15.43 -8.35 6.01
N HIS A 19 -16.60 -8.18 5.37
CA HIS A 19 -16.93 -8.69 4.04
C HIS A 19 -16.97 -7.57 3.00
N GLU A 20 -15.97 -6.69 3.03
CA GLU A 20 -15.89 -5.61 2.07
C GLU A 20 -15.73 -6.14 0.65
N ILE A 21 -16.49 -5.55 -0.29
CA ILE A 21 -16.61 -6.01 -1.67
C ILE A 21 -15.70 -5.16 -2.57
N PRO A 22 -14.87 -5.76 -3.43
CA PRO A 22 -14.07 -5.01 -4.39
C PRO A 22 -14.95 -4.20 -5.33
N VAL A 23 -14.58 -2.94 -5.55
CA VAL A 23 -15.26 -2.13 -6.57
C VAL A 23 -14.92 -2.63 -7.98
N PRO A 24 -15.90 -2.65 -8.91
CA PRO A 24 -15.70 -3.26 -10.23
C PRO A 24 -14.91 -2.37 -11.20
N ASN A 25 -14.91 -1.05 -11.01
CA ASN A 25 -14.34 -0.08 -11.94
C ASN A 25 -13.22 0.74 -11.30
N ILE A 26 -12.38 1.31 -12.17
CA ILE A 26 -11.50 2.41 -11.80
C ILE A 26 -12.35 3.68 -11.69
N TYR A 27 -12.18 4.47 -10.64
CA TYR A 27 -12.78 5.79 -10.53
C TYR A 27 -11.73 6.87 -10.65
N ILE A 28 -12.02 7.89 -11.44
CA ILE A 28 -11.08 8.95 -11.79
C ILE A 28 -11.69 10.27 -11.36
N TYR A 29 -11.01 10.96 -10.45
CA TYR A 29 -11.35 12.31 -10.04
C TYR A 29 -10.46 13.31 -10.77
N ASP A 30 -11.11 14.31 -11.36
CA ASP A 30 -10.47 15.47 -11.98
C ASP A 30 -10.58 16.68 -11.03
N PRO A 31 -9.50 17.05 -10.33
CA PRO A 31 -9.52 18.18 -9.40
C PRO A 31 -9.73 19.54 -10.07
N ALA A 32 -9.42 19.68 -11.36
CA ALA A 32 -9.57 20.95 -12.06
C ALA A 32 -11.05 21.26 -12.35
N ASN A 33 -11.86 20.22 -12.56
CA ASN A 33 -13.27 20.32 -12.90
C ASN A 33 -14.21 19.93 -11.74
N ASP A 34 -13.66 19.38 -10.65
CA ASP A 34 -14.42 18.80 -9.54
C ASP A 34 -15.42 17.73 -10.01
N THR A 35 -14.93 16.80 -10.82
CA THR A 35 -15.77 15.75 -11.41
C THR A 35 -15.19 14.36 -11.21
N TRP A 36 -16.07 13.41 -10.93
CA TRP A 36 -15.76 11.97 -10.96
C TRP A 36 -16.18 11.36 -12.30
N THR A 37 -15.35 10.47 -12.82
CA THR A 37 -15.63 9.66 -14.00
C THR A 37 -15.42 8.20 -13.66
N GLU A 38 -16.38 7.36 -14.05
CA GLU A 38 -16.21 5.92 -14.05
C GLU A 38 -15.33 5.52 -15.25
N GLY A 39 -14.17 4.93 -14.96
CA GLY A 39 -13.20 4.46 -15.94
C GLY A 39 -13.41 2.99 -16.32
N ALA A 40 -12.32 2.38 -16.81
CA ALA A 40 -12.35 0.99 -17.25
C ALA A 40 -12.75 0.02 -16.12
N GLU A 41 -13.48 -1.02 -16.51
CA GLU A 41 -13.80 -2.14 -15.64
C GLU A 41 -12.54 -2.96 -15.34
N ILE A 42 -12.38 -3.37 -14.09
CA ILE A 42 -11.38 -4.34 -13.66
C ILE A 42 -11.92 -5.74 -14.04
N PRO A 43 -11.16 -6.59 -14.76
CA PRO A 43 -11.61 -7.92 -15.13
C PRO A 43 -12.15 -8.68 -13.94
N GLU A 44 -13.32 -9.31 -14.06
CA GLU A 44 -14.05 -9.92 -12.95
C GLU A 44 -13.18 -10.86 -12.10
N SER A 45 -12.37 -11.70 -12.75
CA SER A 45 -11.46 -12.65 -12.08
C SER A 45 -10.28 -11.98 -11.35
N ARG A 46 -10.03 -10.70 -11.62
CA ARG A 46 -8.94 -9.89 -11.06
C ARG A 46 -9.43 -8.79 -10.11
N ARG A 47 -10.74 -8.61 -9.90
CA ARG A 47 -11.27 -7.66 -8.91
C ARG A 47 -10.77 -8.00 -7.50
N ARG A 48 -10.28 -7.00 -6.78
CA ARG A 48 -9.76 -7.08 -5.41
C ARG A 48 -9.61 -5.69 -4.80
N GLY A 49 -9.70 -5.60 -3.48
CA GLY A 49 -9.43 -4.40 -2.70
C GLY A 49 -8.10 -4.46 -1.95
N ALA A 50 -7.67 -3.32 -1.38
CA ALA A 50 -6.50 -3.21 -0.51
C ALA A 50 -5.17 -3.73 -1.11
N ALA A 51 -5.03 -3.63 -2.44
CA ALA A 51 -3.83 -3.99 -3.17
C ALA A 51 -2.78 -2.87 -3.14
N GLY A 52 -1.50 -3.24 -3.30
CA GLY A 52 -0.43 -2.29 -3.54
C GLY A 52 -0.50 -1.77 -4.98
N VAL A 53 -0.55 -0.45 -5.15
CA VAL A 53 -0.67 0.21 -6.46
C VAL A 53 0.51 1.13 -6.71
N VAL A 54 1.07 1.11 -7.91
CA VAL A 54 2.03 2.13 -8.38
C VAL A 54 1.72 2.55 -9.80
N VAL A 55 2.24 3.72 -10.21
CA VAL A 55 2.34 4.10 -11.61
C VAL A 55 3.81 4.04 -12.00
N HIS A 56 4.11 3.40 -13.13
CA HIS A 56 5.46 3.29 -13.68
C HIS A 56 5.40 3.28 -15.20
N ASN A 57 6.25 4.08 -15.85
CA ASN A 57 6.29 4.21 -17.32
C ASN A 57 4.90 4.39 -17.98
N GLY A 58 4.04 5.23 -17.40
CA GLY A 58 2.71 5.55 -17.93
C GLY A 58 1.62 4.50 -17.64
N LYS A 59 1.95 3.41 -16.94
CA LYS A 59 1.03 2.31 -16.65
C LYS A 59 0.83 2.11 -15.16
N PHE A 60 -0.33 1.58 -14.80
CA PHE A 60 -0.65 1.23 -13.43
C PHE A 60 -0.29 -0.23 -13.18
N TYR A 61 0.27 -0.51 -12.01
CA TYR A 61 0.57 -1.88 -11.58
C TYR A 61 -0.13 -2.13 -10.26
N LEU A 62 -0.89 -3.23 -10.19
CA LEU A 62 -1.72 -3.61 -9.06
C LEU A 62 -1.28 -4.97 -8.53
N ALA A 63 -0.85 -5.06 -7.27
CA ALA A 63 -0.28 -6.27 -6.69
C ALA A 63 -0.97 -6.67 -5.39
N GLY A 64 -1.28 -7.96 -5.23
CA GLY A 64 -1.92 -8.48 -4.02
C GLY A 64 -3.36 -7.99 -3.85
N GLY A 65 -3.81 -7.81 -2.61
CA GLY A 65 -5.17 -7.44 -2.23
C GLY A 65 -6.00 -8.63 -1.76
N ALA A 66 -7.29 -8.41 -1.54
CA ALA A 66 -8.24 -9.44 -1.15
C ALA A 66 -9.58 -9.31 -1.89
N LYS A 67 -10.31 -10.40 -2.03
CA LYS A 67 -11.62 -10.43 -2.71
C LYS A 67 -12.81 -10.37 -1.77
N ASP A 68 -12.62 -10.80 -0.52
CA ASP A 68 -13.65 -10.82 0.52
C ASP A 68 -13.11 -10.09 1.75
N GLY A 69 -12.93 -8.78 1.58
CA GLY A 69 -12.54 -7.83 2.61
C GLY A 69 -11.42 -8.30 3.53
N HIS A 70 -11.71 -8.28 4.83
CA HIS A 70 -10.86 -8.82 5.89
C HIS A 70 -11.18 -10.29 6.25
N TRP A 71 -12.25 -10.86 5.70
CA TRP A 71 -12.68 -12.23 5.98
C TRP A 71 -11.65 -13.27 5.53
N GLY A 72 -11.14 -13.09 4.31
CA GLY A 72 -10.21 -14.01 3.66
C GLY A 72 -10.06 -13.74 2.16
N ASP A 73 -9.78 -14.80 1.40
CA ASP A 73 -9.59 -14.75 -0.06
C ASP A 73 -8.55 -13.71 -0.51
N ASN A 74 -7.38 -13.82 0.11
CA ASN A 74 -6.25 -12.95 -0.16
C ASN A 74 -5.62 -13.39 -1.48
N SER A 75 -5.14 -12.43 -2.25
CA SER A 75 -4.59 -12.62 -3.56
C SER A 75 -3.09 -12.33 -3.58
N ASN A 76 -2.37 -13.02 -4.46
CA ASN A 76 -1.01 -12.69 -4.88
C ASN A 76 -0.99 -12.19 -6.35
N ASN A 77 -2.16 -11.87 -6.91
CA ASN A 77 -2.29 -11.42 -8.30
C ASN A 77 -1.44 -10.19 -8.56
N PHE A 78 -0.78 -10.16 -9.72
CA PHE A 78 -0.10 -8.98 -10.24
C PHE A 78 -0.62 -8.62 -11.64
N ASP A 79 -1.04 -7.37 -11.83
CA ASP A 79 -1.59 -6.89 -13.10
C ASP A 79 -1.00 -5.56 -13.51
N GLU A 80 -0.93 -5.35 -14.82
CA GLU A 80 -0.70 -4.06 -15.46
C GLU A 80 -2.01 -3.55 -16.05
N TYR A 81 -2.31 -2.28 -15.85
CA TYR A 81 -3.37 -1.55 -16.53
C TYR A 81 -2.76 -0.40 -17.32
N ASP A 82 -3.04 -0.38 -18.62
CA ASP A 82 -2.65 0.68 -19.54
C ASP A 82 -3.83 1.68 -19.68
N PRO A 83 -3.70 2.91 -19.14
CA PRO A 83 -4.78 3.87 -19.15
C PRO A 83 -5.05 4.48 -20.54
N GLU A 84 -4.11 4.39 -21.48
CA GLU A 84 -4.28 4.92 -22.83
C GLU A 84 -5.14 3.99 -23.69
N THR A 85 -4.98 2.68 -23.51
CA THR A 85 -5.70 1.65 -24.27
C THR A 85 -6.87 1.04 -23.51
N GLY A 86 -6.94 1.24 -22.19
CA GLY A 86 -7.89 0.58 -21.30
C GLY A 86 -7.58 -0.90 -21.09
N LYS A 87 -6.43 -1.39 -21.55
CA LYS A 87 -6.09 -2.82 -21.53
C LYS A 87 -5.52 -3.24 -20.18
N TRP A 88 -6.01 -4.38 -19.70
CA TRP A 88 -5.42 -5.12 -18.58
C TRP A 88 -4.53 -6.25 -19.08
N THR A 89 -3.37 -6.43 -18.45
CA THR A 89 -2.44 -7.52 -18.72
C THR A 89 -2.11 -8.23 -17.41
N VAL A 90 -2.32 -9.54 -17.38
CA VAL A 90 -1.91 -10.40 -16.26
C VAL A 90 -0.39 -10.57 -16.28
N LEU A 91 0.25 -10.30 -15.15
CA LEU A 91 1.69 -10.45 -14.95
C LEU A 91 1.99 -11.66 -14.04
N PRO A 92 3.26 -12.08 -13.92
CA PRO A 92 3.64 -13.12 -12.96
C PRO A 92 3.21 -12.74 -11.54
N ASP A 93 2.53 -13.66 -10.86
CA ASP A 93 2.01 -13.43 -9.51
C ASP A 93 3.12 -13.23 -8.48
N MET A 94 2.80 -12.52 -7.40
CA MET A 94 3.69 -12.30 -6.26
C MET A 94 4.08 -13.62 -5.58
N PRO A 95 5.24 -13.66 -4.89
CA PRO A 95 5.68 -14.83 -4.12
C PRO A 95 4.73 -15.25 -3.00
N ARG A 96 3.89 -14.34 -2.50
CA ARG A 96 2.92 -14.59 -1.44
C ARG A 96 1.68 -13.70 -1.59
N VAL A 97 0.58 -14.16 -1.01
CA VAL A 97 -0.62 -13.34 -0.85
C VAL A 97 -0.33 -12.19 0.13
N ARG A 98 -0.85 -11.01 -0.15
CA ARG A 98 -0.62 -9.81 0.67
C ARG A 98 -1.72 -8.80 0.43
N ASP A 99 -2.34 -8.29 1.47
CA ASP A 99 -3.31 -7.19 1.42
C ASP A 99 -2.90 -6.04 2.36
N HIS A 100 -3.66 -4.94 2.32
CA HIS A 100 -3.51 -3.76 3.19
C HIS A 100 -2.08 -3.23 3.23
N PHE A 101 -1.47 -3.05 2.05
CA PHE A 101 -0.13 -2.48 1.92
C PHE A 101 -0.09 -1.44 0.81
N GLN A 102 0.93 -0.57 0.86
CA GLN A 102 1.27 0.32 -0.22
C GLN A 102 2.62 -0.07 -0.82
N ALA A 103 2.67 -0.09 -2.14
CA ALA A 103 3.87 -0.39 -2.91
C ALA A 103 4.55 0.90 -3.41
N VAL A 104 5.80 0.77 -3.84
CA VAL A 104 6.56 1.87 -4.44
C VAL A 104 7.43 1.35 -5.57
N VAL A 105 7.83 2.22 -6.49
CA VAL A 105 8.89 1.93 -7.45
C VAL A 105 10.18 2.65 -7.07
N VAL A 106 11.28 1.91 -6.97
CA VAL A 106 12.64 2.45 -6.81
C VAL A 106 13.54 1.78 -7.83
N ASN A 107 14.33 2.56 -8.57
CA ASN A 107 15.34 2.05 -9.52
C ASN A 107 14.80 0.97 -10.48
N ASN A 108 13.64 1.24 -11.10
CA ASN A 108 12.96 0.32 -12.03
C ASN A 108 12.59 -1.04 -11.38
N LYS A 109 12.28 -1.03 -10.08
CA LYS A 109 11.78 -2.19 -9.35
C LYS A 109 10.59 -1.83 -8.50
N PHE A 110 9.55 -2.66 -8.54
CA PHE A 110 8.39 -2.56 -7.66
C PHE A 110 8.72 -3.24 -6.34
N TYR A 111 8.51 -2.55 -5.23
CA TYR A 111 8.70 -3.07 -3.87
C TYR A 111 7.35 -3.29 -3.18
N ALA A 112 7.09 -4.53 -2.76
CA ALA A 112 6.00 -4.90 -1.87
C ALA A 112 6.56 -5.21 -0.47
N THR A 113 6.23 -4.38 0.49
CA THR A 113 6.60 -4.54 1.91
C THR A 113 5.37 -4.33 2.79
N ALA A 114 5.46 -4.69 4.06
CA ALA A 114 4.37 -4.58 5.03
C ALA A 114 3.10 -5.33 4.57
N GLY A 115 1.93 -4.94 5.04
CA GLY A 115 0.70 -5.67 4.77
C GLY A 115 0.58 -6.98 5.54
N ARG A 116 -0.49 -7.71 5.24
CA ARG A 116 -0.86 -8.91 5.96
C ARG A 116 -1.55 -9.93 5.08
N LYS A 117 -1.81 -11.09 5.66
CA LYS A 117 -2.84 -12.02 5.22
C LYS A 117 -4.07 -11.89 6.13
N SER A 118 -5.12 -11.19 5.70
CA SER A 118 -6.35 -11.08 6.49
C SER A 118 -7.09 -12.40 6.54
N LEU A 119 -7.42 -12.88 7.75
CA LEU A 119 -8.04 -14.20 7.93
C LEU A 119 -9.00 -14.20 9.14
N ILE A 120 -9.97 -13.28 9.13
CA ILE A 120 -10.96 -13.17 10.22
C ILE A 120 -11.76 -14.46 10.42
N LYS A 121 -11.99 -15.24 9.37
CA LYS A 121 -12.67 -16.54 9.49
C LYS A 121 -11.97 -17.53 10.43
N GLU A 122 -10.71 -17.31 10.75
CA GLU A 122 -9.93 -18.06 11.75
C GLU A 122 -9.52 -17.22 12.96
N ASN A 123 -10.18 -16.08 13.21
CA ASN A 123 -9.84 -15.11 14.25
C ASN A 123 -8.40 -14.56 14.12
N LYS A 124 -7.92 -14.39 12.88
CA LYS A 124 -6.60 -13.86 12.56
C LYS A 124 -6.69 -12.64 11.62
N GLY A 125 -7.39 -11.59 12.05
CA GLY A 125 -7.61 -10.38 11.25
C GLY A 125 -6.39 -9.47 11.13
N PHE A 126 -5.58 -9.36 12.18
CA PHE A 126 -4.50 -8.37 12.31
C PHE A 126 -3.13 -9.00 12.66
N GLU A 127 -3.08 -10.32 12.79
CA GLU A 127 -1.97 -11.09 13.36
C GLU A 127 -0.91 -11.47 12.32
N LEU A 128 -1.33 -11.67 11.07
CA LEU A 128 -0.49 -12.27 10.02
C LEU A 128 0.18 -11.22 9.16
N THR A 129 0.93 -10.31 9.79
CA THR A 129 1.71 -9.28 9.09
C THR A 129 3.00 -9.84 8.50
N TYR A 130 3.46 -9.27 7.39
CA TYR A 130 4.70 -9.70 6.73
C TYR A 130 5.88 -8.77 7.07
N GLY A 131 7.05 -9.38 7.27
CA GLY A 131 8.33 -8.66 7.30
C GLY A 131 9.00 -8.66 5.93
N GLU A 132 8.80 -9.72 5.18
CA GLU A 132 9.47 -9.98 3.92
C GLU A 132 9.15 -8.93 2.86
N VAL A 133 10.20 -8.54 2.12
CA VAL A 133 10.14 -7.58 1.03
C VAL A 133 10.21 -8.32 -0.30
N ASP A 134 9.12 -8.28 -1.07
CA ASP A 134 9.09 -8.81 -2.44
C ASP A 134 9.40 -7.73 -3.45
N VAL A 135 10.23 -8.06 -4.43
CA VAL A 135 10.71 -7.12 -5.43
C VAL A 135 10.43 -7.69 -6.81
N PHE A 136 9.69 -6.95 -7.63
CA PHE A 136 9.56 -7.25 -9.06
C PHE A 136 10.50 -6.36 -9.86
N ASP A 137 11.39 -6.98 -10.62
CA ASP A 137 12.30 -6.26 -11.50
C ASP A 137 11.67 -6.10 -12.90
N PHE A 138 11.37 -4.86 -13.28
CA PHE A 138 10.71 -4.56 -14.55
C PHE A 138 11.58 -4.89 -15.79
N ASN A 139 12.90 -5.01 -15.65
CA ASN A 139 13.77 -5.43 -16.76
C ASN A 139 13.65 -6.93 -17.01
N SER A 140 13.65 -7.73 -15.95
CA SER A 140 13.65 -9.20 -16.06
C SER A 140 12.24 -9.81 -16.07
N GLY A 141 11.23 -9.07 -15.60
CA GLY A 141 9.86 -9.56 -15.43
C GLY A 141 9.73 -10.59 -14.31
N LYS A 142 10.61 -10.55 -13.29
CA LYS A 142 10.66 -11.58 -12.24
C LYS A 142 10.53 -10.99 -10.85
N TRP A 143 9.83 -11.75 -10.01
CA TRP A 143 9.80 -11.54 -8.57
C TRP A 143 11.02 -12.17 -7.88
N THR A 144 11.49 -11.54 -6.82
CA THR A 144 12.46 -12.07 -5.87
C THR A 144 12.09 -11.58 -4.48
N THR A 145 12.16 -12.43 -3.46
CA THR A 145 12.08 -11.98 -2.06
C THR A 145 13.49 -11.65 -1.59
N LEU A 146 13.65 -10.49 -0.95
CA LEU A 146 14.94 -10.12 -0.37
C LEU A 146 15.31 -11.06 0.80
N PRO A 147 16.61 -11.20 1.11
CA PRO A 147 17.06 -11.94 2.28
C PRO A 147 16.46 -11.41 3.59
N LYS A 148 16.41 -12.26 4.61
CA LYS A 148 15.76 -11.99 5.90
C LYS A 148 16.30 -10.75 6.62
N GLU A 149 17.57 -10.41 6.43
CA GLU A 149 18.17 -9.20 6.98
C GLU A 149 17.58 -7.90 6.41
N PHE A 150 16.85 -7.98 5.29
CA PHE A 150 16.05 -6.90 4.71
C PHE A 150 14.57 -6.98 5.09
N ASP A 151 14.17 -7.85 6.04
CA ASP A 151 12.81 -7.86 6.55
C ASP A 151 12.50 -6.53 7.25
N LEU A 152 11.28 -6.03 7.03
CA LEU A 152 10.73 -4.86 7.72
C LEU A 152 10.76 -5.10 9.24
N PRO A 153 11.51 -4.28 10.02
CA PRO A 153 11.71 -4.54 11.44
C PRO A 153 10.39 -4.51 12.22
N THR A 154 9.52 -3.55 11.90
CA THR A 154 8.20 -3.46 12.51
C THR A 154 7.14 -3.95 11.52
N GLN A 155 6.82 -5.24 11.62
CA GLN A 155 5.75 -5.83 10.82
C GLN A 155 4.39 -5.18 11.12
N ARG A 156 3.69 -4.80 10.04
CA ARG A 156 2.51 -3.94 10.07
C ARG A 156 1.71 -4.06 8.79
N ALA A 157 0.44 -3.66 8.82
CA ALA A 157 -0.42 -3.47 7.66
C ALA A 157 -1.17 -2.14 7.77
N GLY A 158 -1.87 -1.72 6.72
CA GLY A 158 -2.57 -0.42 6.67
C GLY A 158 -1.61 0.78 6.79
N ASN A 159 -0.31 0.57 6.55
CA ASN A 159 0.70 1.62 6.56
C ASN A 159 0.64 2.45 5.28
N ALA A 160 1.31 3.59 5.30
CA ALA A 160 1.65 4.32 4.09
C ALA A 160 3.08 3.98 3.65
N THR A 161 3.35 4.07 2.35
CA THR A 161 4.69 3.92 1.79
C THR A 161 4.92 4.95 0.68
N ILE A 162 6.08 5.62 0.67
CA ILE A 162 6.42 6.62 -0.35
C ILE A 162 7.93 6.72 -0.58
N ASN A 163 8.34 7.07 -1.80
CA ASN A 163 9.75 7.31 -2.15
C ASN A 163 10.41 8.38 -1.27
N TYR A 164 11.64 8.12 -0.84
CA TYR A 164 12.48 9.04 -0.07
C TYR A 164 13.96 8.72 -0.30
N GLY A 165 14.77 9.73 -0.60
CA GLY A 165 16.18 9.54 -0.96
C GLY A 165 16.33 8.57 -2.14
N ASN A 166 17.22 7.58 -1.98
CA ASN A 166 17.44 6.51 -2.97
C ASN A 166 16.55 5.27 -2.74
N GLY A 167 15.59 5.39 -1.83
CA GLY A 167 14.74 4.28 -1.39
C GLY A 167 13.34 4.76 -1.07
N PHE A 168 12.79 4.31 0.06
CA PHE A 168 11.45 4.68 0.49
C PHE A 168 11.27 4.61 2.00
N ILE A 169 10.22 5.26 2.50
CA ILE A 169 9.81 5.17 3.90
C ILE A 169 8.51 4.38 4.03
N VAL A 170 8.41 3.59 5.09
CA VAL A 170 7.19 2.94 5.58
C VAL A 170 6.74 3.68 6.84
N VAL A 171 5.49 4.14 6.85
CA VAL A 171 4.97 5.06 7.87
C VAL A 171 3.72 4.50 8.52
N GLY A 172 3.70 4.48 9.85
CA GLY A 172 2.51 4.14 10.63
C GLY A 172 2.10 2.68 10.47
N GLY A 173 0.81 2.40 10.37
CA GLY A 173 0.23 1.07 10.23
C GLY A 173 -0.30 0.47 11.53
N GLU A 174 -0.81 -0.75 11.45
CA GLU A 174 -1.37 -1.51 12.57
C GLU A 174 -0.86 -2.95 12.59
N SER A 175 -0.86 -3.57 13.76
CA SER A 175 -0.65 -5.02 13.90
C SER A 175 -1.21 -5.53 15.23
N SER A 176 -1.20 -6.85 15.41
CA SER A 176 -1.64 -7.48 16.66
C SER A 176 -0.75 -7.18 17.88
N LYS A 177 0.46 -6.62 17.68
CA LYS A 177 1.43 -6.33 18.77
C LYS A 177 0.96 -5.28 19.77
N GLN A 178 0.08 -4.36 19.34
CA GLN A 178 -0.41 -3.27 20.18
C GLN A 178 -1.79 -2.81 19.73
N ILE A 179 -2.51 -2.13 20.62
CA ILE A 179 -3.80 -1.50 20.30
C ILE A 179 -3.56 -0.19 19.55
N LYS A 180 -2.64 0.66 20.04
CA LYS A 180 -2.30 1.91 19.35
C LYS A 180 -1.70 1.61 17.98
N ALA A 181 -2.07 2.38 16.97
CA ALA A 181 -1.43 2.29 15.68
C ALA A 181 0.06 2.61 15.82
N HIS A 182 0.85 1.99 14.95
CA HIS A 182 2.29 2.22 14.85
C HIS A 182 2.55 3.68 14.52
N ASN A 183 3.64 4.22 15.07
CA ASN A 183 4.10 5.58 14.83
C ASN A 183 5.53 5.60 14.27
N GLU A 184 6.11 4.44 14.02
CA GLU A 184 7.40 4.28 13.37
C GLU A 184 7.37 4.82 11.95
N VAL A 185 8.48 5.45 11.58
CA VAL A 185 8.85 5.80 10.22
C VAL A 185 10.15 5.07 9.94
N GLU A 186 10.12 4.06 9.08
CA GLU A 186 11.28 3.23 8.76
C GLU A 186 11.71 3.51 7.31
N TYR A 187 12.93 3.98 7.13
CA TYR A 187 13.55 4.18 5.82
C TYR A 187 14.23 2.89 5.36
N PHE A 188 13.95 2.50 4.12
CA PHE A 188 14.62 1.41 3.42
C PHE A 188 15.58 1.96 2.39
N ASP A 189 16.86 1.64 2.53
CA ASP A 189 17.88 1.80 1.50
C ASP A 189 18.08 0.45 0.79
N PRO A 190 17.89 0.34 -0.53
CA PRO A 190 18.06 -0.93 -1.25
C PRO A 190 19.43 -1.60 -1.11
N GLU A 191 20.47 -0.84 -0.76
CA GLU A 191 21.83 -1.36 -0.58
C GLU A 191 22.18 -1.63 0.89
N LYS A 192 21.53 -0.92 1.83
CA LYS A 192 21.92 -0.92 3.25
C LYS A 192 20.84 -1.47 4.20
N GLY A 193 19.62 -1.68 3.73
CA GLY A 193 18.50 -2.15 4.53
C GLY A 193 17.82 -1.03 5.32
N TRP A 194 17.26 -1.38 6.47
CA TRP A 194 16.35 -0.52 7.23
C TRP A 194 17.05 0.38 8.25
N LYS A 195 16.51 1.59 8.40
CA LYS A 195 16.84 2.53 9.48
C LYS A 195 15.57 3.16 10.03
N LEU A 196 15.46 3.24 11.36
CA LEU A 196 14.39 3.98 12.02
C LEU A 196 14.70 5.49 11.97
N LEU A 197 13.76 6.27 11.46
CA LEU A 197 13.79 7.74 11.49
C LEU A 197 12.99 8.28 12.70
N ASN A 198 12.85 9.60 12.77
CA ASN A 198 11.93 10.22 13.73
C ASN A 198 10.51 9.68 13.55
N ARG A 199 9.88 9.37 14.69
CA ARG A 199 8.53 8.80 14.75
C ARG A 199 7.49 9.89 14.55
N LEU A 200 6.31 9.48 14.09
CA LEU A 200 5.12 10.31 14.21
C LEU A 200 4.83 10.57 15.70
N THR A 201 4.38 11.78 15.99
CA THR A 201 3.83 12.20 17.29
C THR A 201 2.61 11.35 17.65
N LYS A 202 1.79 10.97 16.65
CA LYS A 202 0.63 10.09 16.81
C LYS A 202 0.62 9.00 15.75
N GLY A 203 0.60 7.75 16.21
CA GLY A 203 0.49 6.59 15.33
C GLY A 203 -0.85 6.55 14.60
N ARG A 204 -0.82 6.03 13.38
CA ARG A 204 -1.97 6.04 12.46
C ARG A 204 -1.86 4.95 11.39
N HIS A 205 -2.99 4.39 10.97
CA HIS A 205 -3.10 3.48 9.82
C HIS A 205 -4.30 3.84 8.94
N GLY A 206 -4.46 3.18 7.79
CA GLY A 206 -5.52 3.53 6.83
C GLY A 206 -5.34 4.95 6.30
N THR A 207 -4.10 5.38 6.14
CA THR A 207 -3.69 6.76 5.82
C THR A 207 -2.86 6.79 4.54
N GLN A 208 -2.55 8.00 4.07
CA GLN A 208 -1.65 8.25 2.95
C GLN A 208 -0.59 9.26 3.37
N VAL A 209 0.65 9.01 2.92
CA VAL A 209 1.71 10.03 2.94
C VAL A 209 1.77 10.68 1.57
N VAL A 210 1.84 12.01 1.55
CA VAL A 210 2.07 12.80 0.33
C VAL A 210 3.32 13.65 0.49
N ARG A 211 4.03 13.86 -0.61
CA ARG A 211 5.16 14.79 -0.68
C ARG A 211 4.70 16.06 -1.38
N ILE A 212 4.86 17.20 -0.71
CA ILE A 212 4.66 18.53 -1.30
C ILE A 212 5.99 19.26 -1.19
N ASN A 213 6.57 19.60 -2.35
CA ASN A 213 7.95 20.10 -2.45
C ASN A 213 8.94 19.11 -1.80
N ASN A 214 9.65 19.54 -0.76
CA ASN A 214 10.59 18.70 -0.03
C ASN A 214 10.08 18.27 1.35
N THR A 215 8.76 18.35 1.57
CA THR A 215 8.13 18.06 2.86
C THR A 215 7.13 16.93 2.71
N TYR A 216 7.12 16.01 3.68
CA TYR A 216 6.25 14.85 3.70
C TYR A 216 5.15 15.07 4.75
N TYR A 217 3.91 14.83 4.34
CA TYR A 217 2.73 15.02 5.17
C TYR A 217 1.98 13.70 5.26
N VAL A 218 1.52 13.36 6.45
CA VAL A 218 0.59 12.26 6.68
C VAL A 218 -0.73 12.82 7.20
N ALA A 219 -1.84 12.38 6.63
CA ALA A 219 -3.16 12.94 6.91
C ALA A 219 -4.12 11.88 7.44
N ALA A 220 -4.88 12.23 8.48
CA ALA A 220 -5.96 11.39 9.01
C ALA A 220 -5.50 9.97 9.37
N GLY A 221 -6.37 8.98 9.14
CA GLY A 221 -6.19 7.58 9.51
C GLY A 221 -6.88 7.20 10.81
N CYS A 222 -6.58 6.02 11.36
CA CYS A 222 -7.11 5.54 12.64
C CYS A 222 -6.00 5.40 13.69
N ALA A 223 -6.26 5.85 14.90
CA ALA A 223 -5.24 5.92 15.97
C ALA A 223 -4.99 4.59 16.68
N HIS A 224 -5.93 3.65 16.60
CA HIS A 224 -5.80 2.29 17.10
C HIS A 224 -6.08 1.31 15.97
N ARG A 225 -5.58 0.07 16.09
CA ARG A 225 -5.93 -1.00 15.17
C ARG A 225 -7.45 -1.16 15.06
N GLY A 226 -7.94 -1.37 13.85
CA GLY A 226 -9.37 -1.33 13.53
C GLY A 226 -9.88 0.08 13.19
N GLY A 227 -11.15 0.36 13.47
CA GLY A 227 -11.84 1.55 12.91
C GLY A 227 -11.88 2.80 13.79
N SER A 228 -11.28 2.84 14.99
CA SER A 228 -11.52 3.93 15.94
C SER A 228 -10.37 4.18 16.93
N PRO A 229 -10.10 5.43 17.33
CA PRO A 229 -10.73 6.66 16.84
C PRO A 229 -10.15 7.09 15.49
N GLU A 230 -11.01 7.62 14.62
CA GLU A 230 -10.55 8.31 13.41
C GLU A 230 -9.79 9.59 13.78
N LEU A 231 -8.80 9.88 12.95
CA LEU A 231 -7.96 11.07 13.01
C LEU A 231 -8.40 12.04 11.92
N ASN A 232 -8.36 13.32 12.23
CA ASN A 232 -8.65 14.41 11.30
C ASN A 232 -7.50 15.43 11.23
N ASP A 233 -6.36 15.13 11.83
CA ASP A 233 -5.16 15.95 11.83
C ASP A 233 -4.22 15.59 10.68
N ILE A 234 -3.39 16.56 10.29
CA ILE A 234 -2.28 16.39 9.37
C ILE A 234 -0.99 16.61 10.16
N GLU A 235 -0.02 15.74 9.93
CA GLU A 235 1.29 15.80 10.56
C GLU A 235 2.39 15.92 9.50
N VAL A 236 3.36 16.82 9.74
CA VAL A 236 4.59 16.90 8.97
C VAL A 236 5.56 15.87 9.51
N ILE A 237 6.05 14.99 8.64
CA ILE A 237 7.01 13.96 9.03
C ILE A 237 8.40 14.59 9.10
N SER A 238 9.01 14.59 10.27
CA SER A 238 10.45 14.86 10.42
C SER A 238 11.22 13.63 9.92
N LEU A 239 12.06 13.82 8.90
CA LEU A 239 12.82 12.75 8.26
C LEU A 239 14.32 12.78 8.60
N ASP A 240 14.69 13.62 9.56
CA ASP A 240 16.04 13.64 10.11
C ASP A 240 16.31 12.34 10.88
N ASP A 241 17.59 12.01 10.97
CA ASP A 241 18.04 10.88 11.75
C ASP A 241 17.69 11.07 13.23
N LYS A 242 17.37 9.96 13.91
CA LYS A 242 17.21 9.96 15.36
C LYS A 242 18.55 10.33 16.00
N ASN A 243 18.60 11.45 16.72
CA ASN A 243 19.71 11.78 17.63
C ASN A 243 19.81 10.77 18.77
#